data_AF-A0A2X1KI78-F1
#
_entry.id   AF-A0A2X1KI78-F1
#
_cell.length_a   1.000
_cell.length_b   1.000
_cell.length_c   1.000
_cell.angle_alpha   90.00
_cell.angle_beta   90.00
_cell.angle_gamma   90.00
#
_symmetry.space_group_name_H-M   'P 1'
#
loop_
_entity.id
_entity.type
_entity.pdbx_description
1 polymer ?
#
loop_
_entity_poly.entity_id
_entity_poly.type
_entity_poly.pdbx_seq_one_letter_code
_entity_poly.pdbx_strand_id
1 'polypeptide(L)'
;MKAFWRNAALLAVSLLPFSSANAVALQAKQYGDFDRYVLALSWQTGFCQSQHDRNRNERDECRLQTETTNKADFLTVHGLWPGLPKSVAARGVDERRWMRFGCATRPIPNLPEARASRMCSSPETGLSLGNGR
;
A
#
# COMPACT_ATOMS: atom_id res chain seq x y z
N MET A 1 -62.32 13.03 8.31
CA MET A 1 -61.10 13.41 7.56
C MET A 1 -59.85 12.90 8.26
N LYS A 2 -59.57 11.58 8.27
CA LYS A 2 -58.39 10.99 8.95
C LYS A 2 -57.76 9.81 8.17
N ALA A 3 -58.11 9.64 6.89
CA ALA A 3 -57.71 8.47 6.11
C ALA A 3 -56.70 8.74 4.99
N PHE A 4 -56.39 10.00 4.68
CA PHE A 4 -55.49 10.33 3.55
C PHE A 4 -54.01 10.48 3.91
N TRP A 5 -53.64 10.50 5.20
CA TRP A 5 -52.26 10.75 5.64
C TRP A 5 -51.46 9.49 5.97
N ARG A 6 -52.04 8.30 5.86
CA ARG A 6 -51.36 7.03 6.19
C ARG A 6 -50.57 6.41 5.04
N ASN A 7 -50.77 6.88 3.81
CA ASN A 7 -50.17 6.26 2.61
C ASN A 7 -49.02 7.07 1.99
N ALA A 8 -48.78 8.31 2.44
CA ALA A 8 -47.68 9.14 1.91
C ALA A 8 -46.30 8.75 2.45
N ALA A 9 -46.24 8.10 3.62
CA ALA A 9 -44.98 7.74 4.26
C ALA A 9 -44.30 6.50 3.66
N LEU A 10 -45.00 5.70 2.84
CA LEU A 10 -44.48 4.44 2.31
C LEU A 10 -43.78 4.56 0.94
N LEU A 11 -43.77 5.74 0.32
CA LEU A 11 -43.12 5.96 -0.98
C LEU A 11 -41.77 6.68 -0.89
N ALA A 12 -41.32 7.10 0.30
CA ALA A 12 -40.08 7.87 0.46
C ALA A 12 -38.83 7.02 0.73
N VAL A 13 -38.95 5.71 0.91
CA VAL A 13 -37.83 4.83 1.33
C VAL A 13 -37.03 4.26 0.13
N SER A 14 -37.53 4.38 -1.10
CA SER A 14 -36.92 3.75 -2.28
C SER A 14 -35.92 4.60 -3.07
N LEU A 15 -35.48 5.76 -2.55
CA LEU A 15 -34.54 6.67 -3.24
C LEU A 15 -33.27 6.96 -2.43
N LEU A 16 -32.82 6.02 -1.60
CA LEU A 16 -31.45 6.09 -1.07
C LEU A 16 -30.50 5.59 -2.17
N PRO A 17 -29.68 6.46 -2.80
CA PRO A 17 -28.63 5.98 -3.68
C PRO A 17 -27.68 5.14 -2.82
N PHE A 18 -27.56 3.87 -3.16
CA PHE A 18 -26.46 3.02 -2.69
C PHE A 18 -25.17 3.58 -3.29
N SER A 19 -24.57 4.55 -2.61
CA SER A 19 -23.23 5.04 -2.92
C SER A 19 -22.25 3.91 -2.62
N SER A 20 -22.00 3.07 -3.62
CA SER A 20 -20.89 2.13 -3.60
C SER A 20 -19.62 2.97 -3.73
N ALA A 21 -18.86 3.08 -2.64
CA ALA A 21 -17.51 3.65 -2.68
C ALA A 21 -16.62 2.68 -3.47
N ASN A 22 -16.61 2.83 -4.79
CA ASN A 22 -15.67 2.11 -5.64
C ASN A 22 -14.30 2.74 -5.41
N ALA A 23 -13.37 1.98 -4.83
CA ALA A 23 -11.98 2.39 -4.79
C ALA A 23 -11.50 2.59 -6.23
N VAL A 24 -10.86 3.74 -6.50
CA VAL A 24 -10.22 3.96 -7.81
C VAL A 24 -9.18 2.86 -7.99
N ALA A 25 -9.28 2.14 -9.10
CA ALA A 25 -8.34 1.06 -9.39
C ALA A 25 -6.91 1.62 -9.42
N LEU A 26 -5.99 0.92 -8.75
CA LEU A 26 -4.57 1.25 -8.82
C LEU A 26 -4.09 1.03 -10.26
N GLN A 27 -3.82 2.11 -10.97
CA GLN A 27 -3.44 2.09 -12.38
C GLN A 27 -2.12 2.81 -12.60
N ALA A 28 -1.18 2.14 -13.25
CA ALA A 28 0.08 2.75 -13.65
C ALA A 28 -0.15 3.77 -14.78
N LYS A 29 0.36 5.00 -14.60
CA LYS A 29 0.34 6.04 -15.65
C LYS A 29 1.42 5.82 -16.72
N GLN A 30 2.49 5.11 -16.38
CA GLN A 30 3.63 4.77 -17.24
C GLN A 30 4.28 3.49 -16.74
N TYR A 31 5.02 2.79 -17.60
CA TYR A 31 5.66 1.51 -17.29
C TYR A 31 4.69 0.46 -16.71
N GLY A 32 3.45 0.44 -17.20
CA GLY A 32 2.38 -0.46 -16.75
C GLY A 32 2.43 -1.86 -17.36
N ASP A 33 3.43 -2.15 -18.18
CA ASP A 33 3.60 -3.39 -18.93
C ASP A 33 4.42 -4.44 -18.15
N PHE A 34 4.18 -4.52 -16.84
CA PHE A 34 4.58 -5.64 -15.99
C PHE A 34 3.42 -6.64 -15.84
N ASP A 35 3.72 -7.87 -15.45
CA ASP A 35 2.76 -8.98 -15.42
C ASP A 35 2.15 -9.24 -14.04
N ARG A 36 2.77 -8.74 -12.97
CA ARG A 36 2.37 -9.03 -11.59
C ARG A 36 2.72 -7.94 -10.60
N TYR A 37 2.10 -8.04 -9.43
CA TYR A 37 2.57 -7.41 -8.21
C TYR A 37 3.04 -8.47 -7.21
N VAL A 38 4.04 -8.13 -6.40
CA VAL A 38 4.38 -8.86 -5.19
C VAL A 38 3.82 -8.10 -4.00
N LEU A 39 2.83 -8.68 -3.33
CA LEU A 39 2.37 -8.20 -2.01
C LEU A 39 3.34 -8.73 -0.95
N ALA A 40 4.19 -7.85 -0.45
CA ALA A 40 5.13 -8.15 0.61
C ALA A 40 4.46 -7.92 1.97
N LEU A 41 4.31 -8.99 2.74
CA LEU A 41 3.81 -8.96 4.10
C LEU A 41 4.94 -9.32 5.06
N SER A 42 5.08 -8.54 6.12
CA SER A 42 5.98 -8.84 7.23
C SER A 42 5.21 -9.61 8.30
N TRP A 43 5.80 -10.67 8.84
CA TRP A 43 5.43 -11.14 10.16
C TRP A 43 6.14 -10.26 11.19
N GLN A 44 5.44 -9.27 11.74
CA GLN A 44 6.02 -8.12 12.45
C GLN A 44 6.87 -8.53 13.66
N THR A 45 6.40 -9.49 14.47
CA THR A 45 7.18 -10.02 15.60
C THR A 45 8.47 -10.68 15.11
N GLY A 46 8.41 -11.48 14.04
CA GLY A 46 9.60 -12.10 13.43
C GLY A 46 10.55 -11.08 12.79
N PHE A 47 10.02 -10.01 12.18
CA PHE A 47 10.83 -8.91 11.68
C PHE A 47 11.60 -8.24 12.81
N CYS A 48 10.91 -7.85 13.89
CA CYS A 48 11.53 -7.21 15.06
C CYS A 48 12.56 -8.13 15.73
N GLN A 49 12.25 -9.42 15.88
CA GLN A 49 13.21 -10.41 16.37
C GLN A 49 14.45 -10.47 15.47
N SER A 50 14.29 -10.52 14.15
CA SER A 50 15.43 -10.58 13.23
C SER A 50 16.32 -9.33 13.27
N GLN A 51 15.74 -8.16 13.57
CA GLN A 51 16.47 -6.92 13.74
C GLN A 51 17.29 -6.93 15.04
N HIS A 52 16.69 -7.44 16.12
CA HIS A 52 17.36 -7.66 17.40
C HIS A 52 18.52 -8.65 17.27
N ASP A 53 18.29 -9.83 16.70
CA ASP A 53 19.29 -10.89 16.52
C ASP A 53 20.50 -10.44 15.69
N ARG A 54 20.29 -9.47 14.79
CA ARG A 54 21.34 -8.87 13.94
C ARG A 54 22.00 -7.65 14.56
N ASN A 55 21.74 -7.35 15.83
CA ASN A 55 22.26 -6.20 16.56
C ASN A 55 22.02 -4.88 15.82
N ARG A 56 20.84 -4.71 15.22
CA ARG A 56 20.43 -3.44 14.62
C ARG A 56 19.90 -2.52 15.72
N ASN A 57 20.03 -1.21 15.51
CA ASN A 57 19.36 -0.23 16.35
C ASN A 57 17.85 -0.51 16.34
N GLU A 58 17.29 -0.66 17.53
CA GLU A 58 15.87 -0.92 17.69
C GLU A 58 15.08 0.27 17.14
N ARG A 59 14.02 -0.05 16.40
CA ARG A 59 13.14 0.95 15.81
C ARG A 59 11.90 1.09 16.67
N ASP A 60 11.27 2.27 16.63
CA ASP A 60 10.10 2.54 17.46
C ASP A 60 8.94 1.57 17.19
N GLU A 61 8.75 1.12 15.94
CA GLU A 61 7.72 0.12 15.62
C GLU A 61 7.93 -1.24 16.30
N CYS A 62 9.16 -1.55 16.71
CA CYS A 62 9.49 -2.76 17.45
C CYS A 62 9.45 -2.52 18.96
N ARG A 63 10.01 -1.40 19.41
CA ARG A 63 10.02 -1.01 20.83
C ARG A 63 8.61 -0.81 21.40
N LEU A 64 7.71 -0.25 20.59
CA LEU A 64 6.31 0.01 20.95
C LEU A 64 5.38 -1.15 20.60
N GLN A 65 5.90 -2.22 20.00
CA GLN A 65 5.10 -3.39 19.69
C GLN A 65 4.59 -4.02 20.99
N THR A 66 3.28 -4.16 21.11
CA THR A 66 2.63 -4.85 22.22
C THR A 66 1.87 -6.06 21.71
N GLU A 67 1.45 -6.90 22.66
CA GLU A 67 0.57 -8.01 22.33
C GLU A 67 -0.78 -7.53 21.81
N THR A 68 -1.29 -8.22 20.80
CA THR A 68 -2.62 -7.97 20.22
C THR A 68 -3.58 -9.10 20.57
N THR A 69 -4.87 -8.80 20.65
CA THR A 69 -5.92 -9.82 20.84
C THR A 69 -5.95 -10.78 19.66
N ASN A 70 -5.90 -10.25 18.44
CA ASN A 70 -5.85 -11.04 17.21
C ASN A 70 -4.40 -11.15 16.70
N LYS A 71 -3.82 -12.34 16.78
CA LYS A 71 -2.43 -12.58 16.36
C LYS A 71 -2.20 -12.40 14.87
N ALA A 72 -3.26 -12.46 14.06
CA ALA A 72 -3.17 -12.17 12.62
C ALA A 72 -2.77 -10.71 12.36
N ASP A 73 -2.99 -9.79 13.30
CA ASP A 73 -2.63 -8.38 13.16
C ASP A 73 -1.10 -8.16 13.12
N PHE A 74 -0.31 -9.17 13.49
CA PHE A 74 1.14 -9.17 13.26
C PHE A 74 1.52 -9.39 11.79
N LEU A 75 0.58 -9.74 10.90
CA LEU A 75 0.81 -9.76 9.47
C LEU A 75 0.64 -8.35 8.90
N THR A 76 1.74 -7.60 8.86
CA THR A 76 1.74 -6.17 8.48
C THR A 76 2.15 -5.95 7.03
N VAL A 77 1.73 -4.83 6.45
CA VAL A 77 2.11 -4.44 5.08
C VAL A 77 3.58 -4.00 5.07
N HIS A 78 4.40 -4.66 4.26
CA HIS A 78 5.75 -4.21 3.93
C HIS A 78 5.76 -3.37 2.66
N GLY A 79 5.03 -3.82 1.64
CA GLY A 79 4.91 -3.10 0.38
C GLY A 79 4.16 -3.85 -0.70
N LEU A 80 3.90 -3.15 -1.81
CA LEU A 80 3.35 -3.72 -3.03
C LEU A 80 4.28 -3.35 -4.18
N TRP A 81 4.98 -4.35 -4.73
CA TRP A 81 6.04 -4.12 -5.72
C TRP A 81 5.60 -4.57 -7.12
N PRO A 82 5.59 -3.68 -8.12
CA PRO A 82 5.42 -4.10 -9.51
C PRO A 82 6.56 -5.02 -9.95
N GLY A 83 6.24 -6.05 -10.74
CA GLY A 83 7.25 -6.82 -11.48
C GLY A 83 8.03 -5.95 -12.46
N LEU A 84 9.10 -6.50 -13.04
CA LEU A 84 9.91 -5.81 -14.04
C LEU A 84 9.07 -5.45 -15.29
N PRO A 85 8.85 -4.16 -15.62
CA PRO A 85 8.12 -3.79 -16.81
C PRO A 85 8.88 -4.21 -18.08
N LYS A 86 8.19 -4.73 -19.09
CA LYS A 86 8.80 -5.17 -20.36
C LYS A 86 9.56 -4.02 -21.06
N SER A 87 9.02 -2.82 -21.00
CA SER A 87 9.60 -1.58 -21.52
C SER A 87 10.94 -1.22 -20.83
N VAL A 88 11.07 -1.51 -19.54
CA VAL A 88 12.30 -1.33 -18.77
C VAL A 88 13.29 -2.47 -19.07
N ALA A 89 12.81 -3.71 -19.14
CA ALA A 89 13.62 -4.88 -19.51
C ALA A 89 14.26 -4.73 -20.91
N ALA A 90 13.51 -4.19 -21.87
CA ALA A 90 13.98 -3.90 -23.23
C ALA A 90 15.17 -2.92 -23.28
N ARG A 91 15.49 -2.24 -22.16
CA ARG A 91 16.66 -1.36 -22.02
C ARG A 91 17.83 -2.00 -21.28
N GLY A 92 17.83 -3.33 -21.12
CA GLY A 92 18.93 -4.10 -20.53
C GLY A 92 18.88 -4.16 -18.99
N VAL A 93 17.71 -3.93 -18.39
CA VAL A 93 17.49 -4.14 -16.96
C VAL A 93 17.02 -5.59 -16.75
N ASP A 94 17.74 -6.32 -15.89
CA ASP A 94 17.33 -7.66 -15.46
C ASP A 94 16.54 -7.62 -14.14
N GLU A 95 15.97 -8.76 -13.75
CA GLU A 95 15.20 -8.89 -12.51
C GLU A 95 16.02 -8.54 -11.27
N ARG A 96 17.30 -8.93 -11.23
CA ARG A 96 18.17 -8.64 -10.08
C ARG A 96 18.34 -7.12 -9.90
N ARG A 97 18.58 -6.39 -10.98
CA ARG A 97 18.72 -4.94 -10.96
C ARG A 97 17.39 -4.27 -10.65
N TRP A 98 16.27 -4.77 -11.20
CA TRP A 98 14.93 -4.28 -10.87
C TRP A 98 14.61 -4.45 -9.39
N MET A 99 14.84 -5.62 -8.81
CA MET A 99 14.64 -5.88 -7.37
C MET A 99 15.51 -4.98 -6.49
N ARG A 100 16.73 -4.64 -6.94
CA ARG A 100 17.65 -3.83 -6.15
C ARG A 100 17.32 -2.34 -6.16
N PHE A 101 16.88 -1.80 -7.30
CA PHE A 101 16.75 -0.35 -7.49
C PHE A 101 15.33 0.13 -7.83
N GLY A 102 14.45 -0.76 -8.29
CA GLY A 102 13.09 -0.43 -8.71
C GLY A 102 13.07 0.76 -9.67
N CYS A 103 12.28 1.79 -9.32
CA CYS A 103 12.18 3.04 -10.09
C CYS A 103 13.51 3.76 -10.32
N ALA A 104 14.54 3.53 -9.49
CA ALA A 104 15.86 4.14 -9.64
C ALA A 104 16.81 3.38 -10.56
N THR A 105 16.37 2.26 -11.15
CA THR A 105 17.19 1.51 -12.10
C THR A 105 17.53 2.35 -13.33
N ARG A 106 18.67 2.04 -13.96
CA ARG A 106 19.19 2.71 -15.16
C ARG A 106 19.15 1.77 -16.37
N PRO A 107 18.92 2.29 -17.59
CA PRO A 107 18.83 3.72 -17.92
C PRO A 107 17.45 4.35 -17.65
N ILE A 108 16.42 3.54 -17.48
CA ILE A 108 15.05 3.98 -17.16
C ILE A 108 14.48 3.07 -16.06
N PRO A 109 13.58 3.56 -15.18
CA PRO A 109 13.05 4.92 -15.14
C PRO A 109 14.05 5.98 -14.65
N ASN A 110 15.12 5.58 -13.95
CA ASN A 110 16.17 6.46 -13.42
C ASN A 110 15.64 7.60 -12.53
N LEU A 111 14.64 7.29 -11.70
CA LEU A 111 14.18 8.18 -10.63
C LEU A 111 15.21 8.23 -9.48
N PRO A 112 15.11 9.20 -8.55
CA PRO A 112 15.95 9.23 -7.34
C PRO A 112 15.87 7.92 -6.54
N GLU A 113 17.03 7.44 -6.08
CA GLU A 113 17.14 6.21 -5.29
C GLU A 113 16.53 6.39 -3.89
N ALA A 114 15.52 5.58 -3.56
CA ALA A 114 15.03 5.43 -2.20
C ALA A 114 16.02 4.63 -1.35
N ARG A 115 16.45 5.17 -0.20
CA ARG A 115 17.47 4.53 0.65
C ARG A 115 16.91 4.15 2.02
N ALA A 116 17.03 2.87 2.37
CA ALA A 116 16.55 2.33 3.64
C ALA A 116 17.19 3.00 4.89
N SER A 117 18.40 3.55 4.77
CA SER A 117 19.06 4.27 5.88
C SER A 117 18.51 5.68 6.12
N ARG A 118 17.70 6.21 5.20
CA ARG A 118 17.15 7.57 5.26
C ARG A 118 15.80 7.65 4.55
N MET A 119 14.85 6.83 5.01
CA MET A 119 13.53 6.71 4.40
C MET A 119 12.80 8.06 4.30
N CYS A 120 12.90 8.90 5.34
CA CYS A 120 12.29 10.25 5.35
C CYS A 120 12.97 11.27 4.42
N SER A 121 14.07 10.91 3.74
CA SER A 121 14.65 11.76 2.68
C SER A 121 14.00 11.53 1.32
N SER A 122 13.13 10.52 1.18
CA SER A 122 12.31 10.35 -0.01
C SER A 122 11.17 11.38 -0.04
N PRO A 123 10.66 11.76 -1.24
CA PRO A 123 9.54 12.68 -1.35
C PRO A 123 8.31 12.20 -0.59
N GLU A 124 7.54 13.13 -0.01
CA GLU A 124 6.24 12.82 0.57
C GLU A 124 5.29 12.25 -0.50
N THR A 125 4.51 11.25 -0.12
CA THR A 125 3.62 10.54 -1.05
C THR A 125 2.31 11.28 -1.34
N GLY A 126 2.03 12.36 -0.60
CA GLY A 126 0.73 13.06 -0.65
C GLY A 126 -0.42 12.28 0.01
N LEU A 127 -0.12 11.15 0.67
CA LEU A 127 -1.07 10.43 1.53
C LEU A 127 -1.18 11.16 2.87
N SER A 128 -1.81 12.33 2.89
CA SER A 128 -2.23 12.95 4.14
C SER A 128 -3.55 12.30 4.59
N LEU A 129 -3.66 11.94 5.86
CA LEU A 129 -4.90 11.47 6.49
C LEU A 129 -5.95 12.59 6.47
N GLY A 130 -6.66 12.73 5.35
CA GLY A 130 -7.85 13.57 5.22
C GLY A 130 -9.10 12.71 5.42
N ASN A 131 -9.61 12.69 6.66
CA ASN A 131 -10.96 12.28 7.07
C ASN A 131 -11.44 10.88 6.64
N GLY A 132 -10.85 9.83 7.22
CA GLY A 132 -11.61 8.65 7.62
C GLY A 132 -12.03 8.85 9.07
N ARG A 133 -13.33 9.07 9.30
CA ARG A 133 -13.93 9.20 10.64
C ARG A 133 -13.57 8.02 11.55
#